data_AF-A0A9P1G1H8-F1
#
_entry.id   AF-A0A9P1G1H8-F1
#
_cell.length_a   1.000
_cell.length_b   1.000
_cell.length_c   1.000
_cell.angle_alpha   90.00
_cell.angle_beta   90.00
_cell.angle_gamma   90.00
#
_symmetry.space_group_name_H-M   'P 1'
#
loop_
_entity.id
_entity.type
_entity.pdbx_description
1 polymer ?
#
loop_
_entity_poly.entity_id
_entity_poly.type
_entity_poly.pdbx_seq_one_letter_code
_entity_poly.pdbx_strand_id
1 'polypeptide(L)'
;MAEVPAPLNDKPSIPNGEPRTSEVLTEAMAEAIAQKAQEPEKGQQPKGCSSRLQRFEQCLDRLPFPPSIAPLRCLRREGCAFRCCEANKCCFRFGSLGCQICGNFRKLLLMVSLSLSMIGVLLRALPAAALSTDRGNLHSYPWAYGDYSCLQQNKCGGLEAKIYIGLESLLVDAPQMYKAIPWAADDCVANLSSLGAGSYCSICRDASRGCAAMAFLSIACSLFNLWADIQRMRAMNDHNFIKAVAIVSNILGALQLMLAVSIFQMLCVAEFPLEDADQTFSFKVSVGRWALKRLDDKASACGINFFNVLVHWAISVPEARWKSGAVMDPAPPNFWPSIERPLKLQSVVPEAHAAVAQGWVGDDPASVLVPVHDRPVEQAAEADAEALEMWMRCCNHLQSENVTCLYHIWNLDETSLN
;
A
#
# COMPACT_ATOMS: atom_id res chain seq x y z
N MET A 1 26.38 -87.41 51.52
CA MET A 1 26.35 -86.43 50.42
C MET A 1 25.70 -87.13 49.22
N ALA A 2 24.53 -86.63 48.81
CA ALA A 2 23.70 -86.93 47.62
C ALA A 2 23.35 -88.41 47.31
N GLU A 3 22.14 -88.90 47.66
CA GLU A 3 20.90 -88.99 46.83
C GLU A 3 21.08 -89.87 45.57
N VAL A 4 20.59 -91.13 45.39
CA VAL A 4 19.30 -91.86 45.63
C VAL A 4 18.15 -91.32 44.75
N PRO A 5 17.29 -92.15 44.08
CA PRO A 5 17.51 -93.37 43.27
C PRO A 5 16.59 -93.46 42.00
N ALA A 6 16.81 -94.52 41.20
CA ALA A 6 15.89 -95.48 40.52
C ALA A 6 14.46 -95.12 39.97
N PRO A 7 13.96 -95.89 38.97
CA PRO A 7 12.96 -95.48 37.97
C PRO A 7 11.54 -96.03 38.19
N LEU A 8 10.56 -95.55 37.40
CA LEU A 8 9.26 -96.21 37.22
C LEU A 8 8.65 -95.94 35.83
N ASN A 9 8.17 -97.03 35.23
CA ASN A 9 7.36 -97.15 34.01
C ASN A 9 6.04 -96.37 34.11
N ASP A 10 5.52 -95.89 32.98
CA ASP A 10 4.24 -96.38 32.43
C ASP A 10 3.93 -95.84 31.02
N LYS A 11 3.07 -96.60 30.32
CA LYS A 11 2.80 -96.63 28.87
C LYS A 11 1.57 -95.75 28.51
N PRO A 12 1.01 -95.80 27.27
CA PRO A 12 0.88 -94.66 26.36
C PRO A 12 -0.56 -94.11 26.19
N SER A 13 -0.70 -92.94 25.53
CA SER A 13 -1.95 -92.54 24.86
C SER A 13 -1.71 -91.47 23.78
N ILE A 14 -2.09 -91.79 22.54
CA ILE A 14 -2.35 -90.82 21.45
C ILE A 14 -3.82 -90.37 21.58
N PRO A 15 -4.18 -89.10 21.34
CA PRO A 15 -4.91 -88.83 20.10
C PRO A 15 -4.61 -87.50 19.39
N ASN A 16 -4.53 -87.59 18.06
CA ASN A 16 -5.12 -86.75 17.00
C ASN A 16 -5.33 -85.24 17.17
N GLY A 17 -4.84 -84.48 16.18
CA GLY A 17 -5.36 -83.16 15.82
C GLY A 17 -4.44 -82.39 14.86
N GLU A 18 -4.41 -82.76 13.57
CA GLU A 18 -3.85 -81.90 12.51
C GLU A 18 -4.71 -80.62 12.36
N PRO A 19 -4.10 -79.42 12.32
CA PRO A 19 -4.82 -78.22 11.92
C PRO A 19 -5.05 -78.25 10.40
N ARG A 20 -6.31 -78.07 10.00
CA ARG A 20 -6.71 -77.93 8.59
C ARG A 20 -5.99 -76.76 7.94
N THR A 21 -5.24 -77.05 6.89
CA THR A 21 -4.55 -76.11 5.98
C THR A 21 -5.48 -75.19 5.17
N SER A 22 -6.79 -75.17 5.44
CA SER A 22 -7.77 -74.34 4.74
C SER A 22 -8.06 -72.99 5.41
N GLU A 23 -7.69 -72.79 6.68
CA GLU A 23 -7.98 -71.52 7.40
C GLU A 23 -6.82 -70.53 7.37
N VAL A 24 -5.57 -71.00 7.23
CA VAL A 24 -4.38 -70.13 7.16
C VAL A 24 -4.26 -69.43 5.80
N LEU A 25 -4.84 -69.99 4.74
CA LEU A 25 -4.79 -69.41 3.40
C LEU A 25 -5.74 -68.20 3.24
N THR A 26 -6.81 -68.12 4.04
CA THR A 26 -7.81 -67.04 3.96
C THR A 26 -7.39 -65.78 4.70
N GLU A 27 -6.68 -65.88 5.83
CA GLU A 27 -6.15 -64.68 6.53
C GLU A 27 -4.98 -64.05 5.77
N ALA A 28 -4.06 -64.86 5.24
CA ALA A 28 -2.92 -64.35 4.46
C ALA A 28 -3.35 -63.70 3.13
N MET A 29 -4.40 -64.20 2.47
CA MET A 29 -4.96 -63.55 1.28
C MET A 29 -5.74 -62.29 1.59
N ALA A 30 -6.42 -62.20 2.75
CA ALA A 30 -7.13 -61.00 3.16
C ALA A 30 -6.16 -59.85 3.48
N GLU A 31 -5.03 -60.12 4.13
CA GLU A 31 -3.99 -59.11 4.36
C GLU A 31 -3.30 -58.65 3.08
N ALA A 32 -3.06 -59.56 2.12
CA ALA A 32 -2.45 -59.21 0.83
C ALA A 32 -3.38 -58.34 -0.05
N ILE A 33 -4.71 -58.55 0.03
CA ILE A 33 -5.70 -57.71 -0.69
C ILE A 33 -5.84 -56.35 -0.01
N ALA A 34 -5.80 -56.29 1.33
CA ALA A 34 -5.82 -55.03 2.07
C ALA A 34 -4.57 -54.17 1.83
N GLN A 35 -3.39 -54.78 1.68
CA GLN A 35 -2.16 -54.06 1.33
C GLN A 35 -2.17 -53.57 -0.13
N LYS A 36 -2.77 -54.32 -1.07
CA LYS A 36 -2.90 -53.88 -2.47
C LYS A 36 -3.91 -52.77 -2.67
N ALA A 37 -4.92 -52.65 -1.79
CA ALA A 37 -5.89 -51.55 -1.79
C ALA A 37 -5.32 -50.24 -1.22
N GLN A 38 -4.12 -50.27 -0.62
CA GLN A 38 -3.43 -49.08 -0.10
C GLN A 38 -2.26 -48.62 -0.98
N GLU A 39 -1.99 -49.25 -2.13
CA GLU A 39 -1.10 -48.63 -3.11
C GLU A 39 -1.84 -47.43 -3.72
N PRO A 40 -1.43 -46.18 -3.43
CA PRO A 40 -2.04 -45.04 -4.08
C PRO A 40 -1.85 -45.22 -5.58
N GLU A 41 -2.95 -45.25 -6.34
CA GLU A 41 -2.91 -45.19 -7.79
C GLU A 41 -1.87 -44.13 -8.17
N LYS A 42 -0.76 -44.58 -8.77
CA LYS A 42 0.19 -43.68 -9.44
C LYS A 42 -0.53 -43.12 -10.65
N GLY A 43 -1.45 -42.20 -10.38
CA GLY A 43 -2.15 -41.41 -11.38
C GLY A 43 -1.09 -40.85 -12.30
N GLN A 44 -1.16 -41.26 -13.57
CA GLN A 44 -0.34 -40.73 -14.63
C GLN A 44 -0.49 -39.21 -14.62
N GLN A 45 0.47 -38.52 -14.01
CA GLN A 45 0.53 -37.07 -14.03
C GLN A 45 0.55 -36.62 -15.50
N PRO A 46 -0.30 -35.66 -15.90
CA PRO A 46 -0.37 -35.17 -17.27
C PRO A 46 0.98 -34.57 -17.69
N LYS A 47 1.76 -35.37 -18.42
CA LYS A 47 3.04 -34.99 -19.02
C LYS A 47 2.76 -34.11 -20.23
N GLY A 48 2.75 -32.80 -20.07
CA GLY A 48 2.60 -31.92 -21.24
C GLY A 48 3.04 -30.48 -21.00
N CYS A 49 2.39 -29.77 -20.08
CA CYS A 49 2.65 -28.34 -19.87
C CYS A 49 3.19 -28.02 -18.46
N SER A 50 2.88 -28.86 -17.47
CA SER A 50 3.22 -28.65 -16.06
C SER A 50 4.73 -28.67 -15.76
N SER A 51 5.51 -29.51 -16.47
CA SER A 51 6.92 -29.73 -16.13
C SER A 51 7.85 -28.54 -16.43
N ARG A 52 7.56 -27.74 -17.47
CA ARG A 52 8.33 -26.52 -17.75
C ARG A 52 8.04 -25.44 -16.72
N LEU A 53 6.78 -25.33 -16.30
CA LEU A 53 6.36 -24.35 -15.31
C LEU A 53 6.91 -24.66 -13.92
N GLN A 54 6.86 -25.93 -13.49
CA GLN A 54 7.48 -26.37 -12.23
C GLN A 54 8.99 -26.15 -12.21
N ARG A 55 9.70 -26.37 -13.32
CA ARG A 55 11.13 -26.04 -13.42
C ARG A 55 11.37 -24.54 -13.27
N PHE A 56 10.50 -23.71 -13.81
CA PHE A 56 10.61 -22.26 -13.67
C PHE A 56 10.37 -21.81 -12.22
N GLU A 57 9.38 -22.36 -11.52
CA GLU A 57 9.16 -22.12 -10.08
C GLU A 57 10.34 -22.56 -9.24
N GLN A 58 10.85 -23.78 -9.46
CA GLN A 58 12.05 -24.27 -8.78
C GLN A 58 13.27 -23.38 -9.04
N CYS A 59 13.39 -22.81 -10.24
CA CYS A 59 14.43 -21.84 -10.56
C CYS A 59 14.23 -20.53 -9.80
N LEU A 60 12.99 -20.01 -9.75
CA LEU A 60 12.65 -18.82 -8.98
C LEU A 60 12.88 -19.02 -7.48
N ASP A 61 12.65 -20.22 -6.94
CA ASP A 61 12.92 -20.55 -5.53
C ASP A 61 14.42 -20.61 -5.21
N ARG A 62 15.25 -20.84 -6.23
CA ARG A 62 16.72 -20.79 -6.11
C ARG A 62 17.29 -19.38 -6.27
N LEU A 63 16.52 -18.41 -6.75
CA LEU A 63 16.98 -17.03 -6.77
C LEU A 63 17.23 -16.60 -5.32
N PRO A 64 18.43 -16.12 -4.99
CA PRO A 64 18.74 -15.62 -3.66
C PRO A 64 17.92 -14.34 -3.46
N PHE A 65 16.70 -14.48 -2.96
CA PHE A 65 16.04 -13.36 -2.33
C PHE A 65 16.94 -12.90 -1.19
N PRO A 66 17.15 -11.59 -1.01
CA PRO A 66 17.93 -11.09 0.12
C PRO A 66 17.43 -11.78 1.40
N PRO A 67 18.35 -12.18 2.30
CA PRO A 67 18.01 -12.87 3.54
C PRO A 67 16.84 -12.14 4.19
N SER A 68 15.82 -12.92 4.58
CA SER A 68 14.50 -12.38 4.90
C SER A 68 14.61 -11.13 5.75
N ILE A 69 14.14 -10.00 5.24
CA ILE A 69 13.79 -8.89 6.12
C ILE A 69 12.68 -9.45 6.99
N ALA A 70 13.04 -9.83 8.22
CA ALA A 70 12.08 -10.33 9.19
C ALA A 70 10.96 -9.27 9.28
N PRO A 71 9.68 -9.68 9.29
CA PRO A 71 8.60 -8.71 9.44
C PRO A 71 8.91 -7.82 10.65
N LEU A 72 8.65 -6.52 10.49
CA LEU A 72 8.79 -5.52 11.56
C LEU A 72 8.18 -6.08 12.85
N ARG A 73 8.77 -5.81 14.02
CA ARG A 73 8.34 -6.45 15.28
C ARG A 73 6.84 -6.25 15.58
N CYS A 74 6.28 -5.10 15.23
CA CYS A 74 4.83 -4.81 15.32
C CYS A 74 3.97 -5.68 14.39
N LEU A 75 4.54 -6.14 13.28
CA LEU A 75 3.93 -7.04 12.29
C LEU A 75 4.31 -8.50 12.50
N ARG A 76 5.11 -8.81 13.53
CA ARG A 76 5.24 -10.20 13.97
C ARG A 76 3.90 -10.65 14.50
N ARG A 77 3.62 -11.94 14.28
CA ARG A 77 2.40 -12.64 14.70
C ARG A 77 2.05 -12.48 16.19
N GLU A 78 2.97 -12.00 17.01
CA GLU A 78 2.80 -11.80 18.46
C GLU A 78 2.22 -10.42 18.81
N GLY A 79 2.20 -9.45 17.89
CA GLY A 79 1.58 -8.15 18.12
C GLY A 79 0.05 -8.27 18.21
N CYS A 80 -0.54 -7.77 19.30
CA CYS A 80 -1.99 -7.82 19.52
C CYS A 80 -2.77 -7.10 18.40
N ALA A 81 -2.29 -5.94 17.94
CA ALA A 81 -2.91 -5.18 16.86
C ALA A 81 -2.98 -5.95 15.54
N PHE A 82 -1.88 -6.64 15.17
CA PHE A 82 -1.85 -7.47 13.97
C PHE A 82 -2.83 -8.64 14.07
N ARG A 83 -2.94 -9.30 15.23
CA ARG A 83 -3.92 -10.38 15.43
C ARG A 83 -5.35 -9.88 15.30
N CYS A 84 -5.66 -8.72 15.87
CA CYS A 84 -6.99 -8.11 15.76
C CYS A 84 -7.30 -7.70 14.31
N CYS A 85 -6.38 -7.02 13.62
CA CYS A 85 -6.58 -6.62 12.22
C CYS A 85 -6.63 -7.88 11.29
N GLU A 86 -5.90 -8.96 11.56
CA GLU A 86 -5.95 -10.26 10.83
C GLU A 86 -7.27 -11.03 11.03
N ALA A 87 -7.79 -11.04 12.26
CA ALA A 87 -9.05 -11.72 12.61
C ALA A 87 -10.30 -10.92 12.21
N ASN A 88 -10.12 -9.68 11.73
CA ASN A 88 -11.22 -8.86 11.27
C ASN A 88 -11.94 -9.51 10.09
N LYS A 89 -13.29 -9.53 10.14
CA LYS A 89 -14.16 -10.05 9.07
C LYS A 89 -13.82 -9.48 7.68
N CYS A 90 -13.42 -8.20 7.61
CA CYS A 90 -13.03 -7.53 6.38
C CYS A 90 -11.75 -8.13 5.79
N CYS A 91 -10.68 -8.25 6.60
CA CYS A 91 -9.44 -8.90 6.18
C CYS A 91 -9.68 -10.35 5.80
N PHE A 92 -10.50 -11.09 6.55
CA PHE A 92 -10.87 -12.46 6.23
C PHE A 92 -11.56 -12.58 4.86
N ARG A 93 -12.52 -11.69 4.57
CA ARG A 93 -13.17 -11.63 3.26
C ARG A 93 -12.16 -11.39 2.16
N PHE A 94 -11.29 -10.38 2.29
CA PHE A 94 -10.21 -10.15 1.33
C PHE A 94 -9.30 -11.37 1.16
N GLY A 95 -8.92 -12.01 2.26
CA GLY A 95 -8.10 -13.22 2.28
C GLY A 95 -8.68 -14.36 1.46
N SER A 96 -9.98 -14.61 1.64
CA SER A 96 -10.73 -15.67 0.95
C SER A 96 -10.98 -15.39 -0.54
N LEU A 97 -11.03 -14.12 -0.94
CA LEU A 97 -11.22 -13.74 -2.33
C LEU A 97 -10.03 -14.20 -3.19
N GLY A 98 -10.30 -14.75 -4.37
CA GLY A 98 -9.27 -15.13 -5.33
C GLY A 98 -9.56 -16.47 -6.02
N CYS A 99 -8.79 -16.76 -7.06
CA CYS A 99 -8.91 -17.99 -7.83
C CYS A 99 -7.76 -18.95 -7.48
N GLN A 100 -8.08 -20.23 -7.27
CA GLN A 100 -7.07 -21.27 -7.00
C GLN A 100 -6.05 -21.38 -8.14
N ILE A 101 -6.49 -21.18 -9.39
CA ILE A 101 -5.60 -21.21 -10.57
C ILE A 101 -4.51 -20.13 -10.44
N CYS A 102 -4.88 -18.91 -10.05
CA CYS A 102 -3.93 -17.82 -9.81
C CYS A 102 -3.00 -18.09 -8.61
N GLY A 103 -3.45 -18.89 -7.64
CA GLY A 103 -2.64 -19.36 -6.53
C GLY A 103 -1.41 -20.17 -6.97
N ASN A 104 -1.53 -20.96 -8.04
CA ASN A 104 -0.39 -21.69 -8.61
C ASN A 104 0.64 -20.72 -9.21
N PHE A 105 0.19 -19.71 -9.94
CA PHE A 105 1.08 -18.70 -10.56
C PHE A 105 1.44 -17.54 -9.63
N ARG A 106 1.15 -17.66 -8.34
CA ARG A 106 1.23 -16.56 -7.38
C ARG A 106 2.56 -15.81 -7.42
N LYS A 107 3.68 -16.54 -7.37
CA LYS A 107 5.01 -15.94 -7.32
C LYS A 107 5.31 -15.14 -8.58
N LEU A 108 4.94 -15.67 -9.75
CA LEU A 108 5.10 -14.98 -11.03
C LEU A 108 4.24 -13.71 -11.08
N LEU A 109 2.95 -13.82 -10.72
CA LEU A 109 2.03 -12.67 -10.74
C LEU A 109 2.46 -11.56 -9.78
N LEU A 110 2.91 -11.91 -8.57
CA LEU A 110 3.42 -10.93 -7.60
C LEU A 110 4.78 -10.36 -8.00
N MET A 111 5.63 -11.11 -8.70
CA MET A 111 6.86 -10.56 -9.28
C MET A 111 6.56 -9.54 -10.38
N VAL A 112 5.55 -9.79 -11.21
CA VAL A 112 5.09 -8.82 -12.22
C VAL A 112 4.49 -7.59 -11.54
N SER A 113 3.61 -7.77 -10.54
CA SER A 113 3.05 -6.69 -9.70
C SER A 113 4.15 -5.85 -9.06
N LEU A 114 5.16 -6.49 -8.47
CA LEU A 114 6.31 -5.83 -7.86
C LEU A 114 7.07 -4.98 -8.88
N SER A 115 7.36 -5.55 -10.05
CA SER A 115 8.10 -4.85 -11.11
C SER A 115 7.33 -3.64 -11.63
N LEU A 116 6.02 -3.79 -11.87
CA LEU A 116 5.15 -2.69 -12.27
C LEU A 116 5.02 -1.64 -11.17
N SER A 117 4.94 -2.05 -9.90
CA SER A 117 4.92 -1.14 -8.76
C SER A 117 6.20 -0.32 -8.66
N MET A 118 7.37 -0.90 -8.93
CA MET A 118 8.64 -0.16 -8.95
C MET A 118 8.64 0.88 -10.08
N ILE A 119 8.17 0.52 -11.27
CA ILE A 119 7.97 1.46 -12.38
C ILE A 119 6.98 2.56 -11.97
N GLY A 120 5.87 2.20 -11.33
CA GLY A 120 4.87 3.14 -10.83
C GLY A 120 5.43 4.14 -9.82
N VAL A 121 6.29 3.70 -8.90
CA VAL A 121 6.99 4.59 -7.95
C VAL A 121 7.88 5.59 -8.70
N LEU A 122 8.66 5.14 -9.68
CA LEU A 122 9.51 6.01 -10.50
C LEU A 122 8.67 7.04 -11.27
N LEU A 123 7.58 6.60 -11.90
CA LEU A 123 6.66 7.48 -12.62
C LEU A 123 6.00 8.52 -11.72
N ARG A 124 5.71 8.19 -10.45
CA ARG A 124 5.18 9.12 -9.44
C ARG A 124 6.24 10.07 -8.89
N ALA A 125 7.49 9.63 -8.83
CA ALA A 125 8.61 10.47 -8.40
C ALA A 125 8.99 11.53 -9.45
N LEU A 126 8.77 11.27 -10.74
CA LEU A 126 9.06 12.25 -11.80
C LEU A 126 8.31 13.58 -11.62
N PRO A 127 6.98 13.61 -11.37
CA PRO A 127 6.28 14.83 -11.00
C PRO A 127 6.79 15.53 -9.74
N ALA A 128 7.40 14.80 -8.80
CA ALA A 128 8.01 15.38 -7.60
C ALA A 128 9.31 16.14 -7.94
N ALA A 129 9.96 15.86 -9.07
CA ALA A 129 11.04 16.70 -9.58
C ALA A 129 10.58 18.14 -9.90
N ALA A 130 9.26 18.35 -10.12
CA ALA A 130 8.66 19.67 -10.30
C ALA A 130 8.52 20.49 -9.00
N LEU A 131 8.96 19.92 -7.86
CA LEU A 131 9.20 20.68 -6.62
C LEU A 131 10.49 21.50 -6.69
N SER A 132 11.35 21.20 -7.66
CA SER A 132 12.55 22.00 -7.90
C SER A 132 12.19 23.37 -8.46
N THR A 133 12.80 24.42 -7.91
CA THR A 133 12.78 25.78 -8.47
C THR A 133 13.83 25.98 -9.57
N ASP A 134 14.71 25.00 -9.78
CA ASP A 134 15.70 25.04 -10.86
C ASP A 134 15.05 25.04 -12.25
N ARG A 135 15.56 25.91 -13.12
CA ARG A 135 15.09 26.11 -14.49
C ARG A 135 15.09 24.81 -15.29
N GLY A 136 16.16 24.02 -15.21
CA GLY A 136 16.29 22.79 -15.99
C GLY A 136 15.17 21.80 -15.65
N ASN A 137 14.91 21.62 -14.35
CA ASN A 137 13.85 20.73 -13.87
C ASN A 137 12.45 21.21 -14.25
N LEU A 138 12.17 22.51 -14.15
CA LEU A 138 10.89 23.10 -14.58
C LEU A 138 10.64 22.96 -16.09
N HIS A 139 11.69 23.07 -16.92
CA HIS A 139 11.58 22.81 -18.36
C HIS A 139 11.30 21.34 -18.66
N SER A 140 11.97 20.42 -17.96
CA SER A 140 11.86 18.99 -18.21
C SER A 140 10.57 18.37 -17.66
N TYR A 141 10.09 18.87 -16.51
CA TYR A 141 8.98 18.26 -15.77
C TYR A 141 7.92 19.28 -15.31
N PRO A 142 7.39 20.16 -16.19
CA PRO A 142 6.33 21.09 -15.80
C PRO A 142 5.01 20.34 -15.56
N TRP A 143 4.23 20.78 -14.56
CA TRP A 143 2.87 20.28 -14.35
C TRP A 143 1.88 20.91 -15.33
N ALA A 144 2.07 22.20 -15.63
CA ALA A 144 1.39 22.88 -16.73
C ALA A 144 2.36 23.72 -17.57
N TYR A 145 1.98 23.93 -18.82
CA TYR A 145 2.77 24.68 -19.79
C TYR A 145 1.86 25.64 -20.54
N GLY A 146 2.32 26.86 -20.75
CA GLY A 146 1.63 27.82 -21.58
C GLY A 146 2.56 28.61 -22.48
N ASP A 147 1.96 29.18 -23.51
CA ASP A 147 2.60 30.18 -24.35
C ASP A 147 2.05 31.56 -23.98
N TYR A 148 2.95 32.54 -24.05
CA TYR A 148 2.69 33.95 -23.81
C TYR A 148 2.97 34.73 -25.09
N SER A 149 1.98 35.43 -25.61
CA SER A 149 2.14 36.26 -26.81
C SER A 149 1.58 37.66 -26.61
N CYS A 150 2.31 38.66 -27.11
CA CYS A 150 1.85 40.04 -27.15
C CYS A 150 0.80 40.23 -28.26
N LEU A 151 -0.39 40.71 -27.91
CA LEU A 151 -1.46 41.05 -28.85
C LEU A 151 -1.16 42.37 -29.59
N GLN A 152 -0.45 43.30 -28.96
CA GLN A 152 -0.13 44.63 -29.50
C GLN A 152 1.31 44.70 -30.03
N GLN A 153 1.53 44.24 -31.27
CA GLN A 153 2.86 44.23 -31.91
C GLN A 153 3.64 45.54 -31.77
N ASN A 154 2.93 46.68 -31.85
CA ASN A 154 3.52 48.03 -31.77
C ASN A 154 4.10 48.38 -30.39
N LYS A 155 3.67 47.72 -29.31
CA LYS A 155 4.15 48.00 -27.94
C LYS A 155 5.22 47.03 -27.47
N CYS A 156 5.02 45.73 -27.69
CA CYS A 156 5.91 44.70 -27.14
C CYS A 156 6.83 44.04 -28.18
N GLY A 157 6.87 44.54 -29.43
CA GLY A 157 7.82 44.09 -30.44
C GLY A 157 7.69 42.60 -30.81
N GLY A 158 6.50 42.01 -30.63
CA GLY A 158 6.28 40.59 -30.89
C GLY A 158 6.97 39.65 -29.89
N LEU A 159 7.18 40.08 -28.64
CA LEU A 159 7.73 39.24 -27.60
C LEU A 159 6.86 37.98 -27.40
N GLU A 160 7.50 36.82 -27.55
CA GLU A 160 6.95 35.52 -27.18
C GLU A 160 7.70 34.99 -25.97
N ALA A 161 6.98 34.46 -24.98
CA ALA A 161 7.56 33.78 -23.84
C ALA A 161 6.84 32.45 -23.58
N LYS A 162 7.49 31.58 -22.82
CA LYS A 162 6.94 30.30 -22.40
C LYS A 162 6.79 30.28 -20.90
N ILE A 163 5.67 29.74 -20.44
CA ILE A 163 5.34 29.65 -19.03
C ILE A 163 5.35 28.19 -18.64
N TYR A 164 6.11 27.87 -17.59
CA TYR A 164 6.20 26.54 -17.01
C TYR A 164 5.74 26.62 -15.56
N ILE A 165 4.68 25.90 -15.23
CA ILE A 165 4.07 25.91 -13.90
C ILE A 165 4.45 24.61 -13.21
N GLY A 166 5.29 24.71 -12.17
CA GLY A 166 5.66 23.61 -11.29
C GLY A 166 4.84 23.62 -9.99
N LEU A 167 5.20 22.71 -9.09
CA LEU A 167 4.54 22.62 -7.78
C LEU A 167 5.06 23.66 -6.78
N GLU A 168 6.29 24.14 -6.94
CA GLU A 168 6.91 25.12 -6.02
C GLU A 168 7.19 26.48 -6.66
N SER A 169 7.11 26.58 -7.98
CA SER A 169 7.37 27.84 -8.68
C SER A 169 6.74 27.89 -10.07
N LEU A 170 6.65 29.11 -10.59
CA LEU A 170 6.33 29.41 -11.97
C LEU A 170 7.55 30.02 -12.65
N LEU A 171 7.91 29.46 -13.80
CA LEU A 171 9.02 29.94 -14.63
C LEU A 171 8.46 30.60 -15.88
N VAL A 172 8.83 31.86 -16.09
CA VAL A 172 8.61 32.58 -17.35
C VAL A 172 9.94 32.61 -18.09
N ASP A 173 9.98 32.02 -19.28
CA ASP A 173 11.17 31.96 -20.14
C ASP A 173 10.95 32.72 -21.45
N ALA A 174 11.64 33.84 -21.61
CA ALA A 174 11.66 34.65 -22.81
C ALA A 174 13.07 34.64 -23.44
N PRO A 175 13.23 34.95 -24.74
CA PRO A 175 14.50 34.80 -25.47
C PRO A 175 15.74 35.45 -24.83
N GLN A 176 15.56 36.51 -24.03
CA GLN A 176 16.66 37.25 -23.39
C GLN A 176 16.55 37.31 -21.86
N MET A 177 15.48 36.77 -21.27
CA MET A 177 15.22 36.85 -19.84
C MET A 177 14.43 35.64 -19.39
N TYR A 178 14.86 35.04 -18.29
CA TYR A 178 14.03 34.08 -17.56
C TYR A 178 13.80 34.60 -16.14
N LYS A 179 12.63 34.29 -15.58
CA LYS A 179 12.28 34.61 -14.20
C LYS A 179 11.56 33.43 -13.59
N ALA A 180 12.17 32.81 -12.59
CA ALA A 180 11.51 31.85 -11.72
C ALA A 180 10.87 32.61 -10.55
N ILE A 181 9.58 32.42 -10.33
CA ILE A 181 8.79 33.02 -9.26
C ILE A 181 8.40 31.88 -8.32
N PRO A 182 9.09 31.73 -7.17
CA PRO A 182 8.71 30.74 -6.17
C PRO A 182 7.35 31.10 -5.58
N TRP A 183 6.49 30.11 -5.37
CA TRP A 183 5.20 30.36 -4.72
C TRP A 183 5.34 30.82 -3.28
N ALA A 184 6.43 30.43 -2.62
CA ALA A 184 6.75 30.82 -1.25
C ALA A 184 7.38 32.22 -1.15
N ALA A 185 7.70 32.88 -2.27
CA ALA A 185 8.33 34.20 -2.22
C ALA A 185 7.33 35.28 -1.80
N ASP A 186 7.74 36.17 -0.89
CA ASP A 186 6.91 37.27 -0.39
C ASP A 186 6.47 38.21 -1.52
N ASP A 187 7.29 38.31 -2.56
CA ASP A 187 7.05 39.13 -3.74
C ASP A 187 6.26 38.40 -4.85
N CYS A 188 5.82 37.15 -4.64
CA CYS A 188 5.05 36.40 -5.65
C CYS A 188 3.76 37.15 -6.04
N VAL A 189 3.03 37.67 -5.05
CA VAL A 189 1.83 38.49 -5.30
C VAL A 189 2.21 39.75 -6.07
N ALA A 190 3.29 40.46 -5.69
CA ALA A 190 3.71 41.69 -6.35
C ALA A 190 4.15 41.45 -7.82
N ASN A 191 4.96 40.41 -8.04
CA ASN A 191 5.46 39.98 -9.34
C ASN A 191 4.35 39.54 -10.29
N LEU A 192 3.28 38.94 -9.76
CA LEU A 192 2.12 38.53 -10.54
C LEU A 192 1.06 39.64 -10.65
N SER A 193 0.99 40.56 -9.69
CA SER A 193 0.08 41.72 -9.72
C SER A 193 0.40 42.66 -10.87
N SER A 194 1.68 42.81 -11.24
CA SER A 194 2.05 43.54 -12.46
C SER A 194 1.52 42.89 -13.75
N LEU A 195 1.05 41.65 -13.68
CA LEU A 195 0.42 40.91 -14.79
C LEU A 195 -1.11 40.80 -14.60
N GLY A 196 -1.70 41.48 -13.61
CA GLY A 196 -3.12 41.32 -13.26
C GLY A 196 -3.44 39.99 -12.54
N ALA A 197 -2.42 39.25 -12.10
CA ALA A 197 -2.51 37.88 -11.61
C ALA A 197 -2.22 37.75 -10.09
N GLY A 198 -2.38 38.83 -9.31
CA GLY A 198 -1.98 38.85 -7.90
C GLY A 198 -2.66 37.77 -7.04
N SER A 199 -3.97 37.56 -7.22
CA SER A 199 -4.74 36.53 -6.50
C SER A 199 -4.34 35.11 -6.91
N TYR A 200 -3.96 34.92 -8.18
CA TYR A 200 -3.54 33.62 -8.72
C TYR A 200 -2.36 33.03 -7.96
N CYS A 201 -1.41 33.86 -7.52
CA CYS A 201 -0.29 33.42 -6.68
C CYS A 201 -0.77 32.61 -5.46
N SER A 202 -1.72 33.17 -4.70
CA SER A 202 -2.21 32.55 -3.46
C SER A 202 -2.99 31.26 -3.74
N ILE A 203 -3.88 31.28 -4.73
CA ILE A 203 -4.73 30.14 -5.11
C ILE A 203 -3.86 28.97 -5.57
N CYS A 204 -2.95 29.22 -6.52
CA CYS A 204 -2.12 28.16 -7.07
C CYS A 204 -1.04 27.69 -6.08
N ARG A 205 -0.51 28.56 -5.21
CA ARG A 205 0.39 28.14 -4.12
C ARG A 205 -0.27 27.11 -3.21
N ASP A 206 -1.47 27.42 -2.72
CA ASP A 206 -2.15 26.58 -1.74
C ASP A 206 -2.61 25.25 -2.40
N ALA A 207 -3.09 25.32 -3.64
CA ALA A 207 -3.39 24.15 -4.45
C ALA A 207 -2.15 23.28 -4.70
N SER A 208 -1.03 23.88 -5.11
CA SER A 208 0.20 23.15 -5.44
C SER A 208 0.80 22.44 -4.23
N ARG A 209 0.77 23.07 -3.04
CA ARG A 209 1.18 22.43 -1.79
C ARG A 209 0.32 21.22 -1.45
N GLY A 210 -1.00 21.33 -1.60
CA GLY A 210 -1.92 20.21 -1.45
C GLY A 210 -1.62 19.08 -2.43
N CYS A 211 -1.35 19.42 -3.69
CA CYS A 211 -0.99 18.45 -4.74
C CYS A 211 0.34 17.75 -4.44
N ALA A 212 1.34 18.48 -3.95
CA ALA A 212 2.62 17.93 -3.53
C ALA A 212 2.46 16.91 -2.40
N ALA A 213 1.70 17.27 -1.35
CA ALA A 213 1.42 16.38 -0.22
C ALA A 213 0.70 15.09 -0.67
N MET A 214 -0.29 15.20 -1.55
CA MET A 214 -0.99 14.05 -2.12
C MET A 214 -0.08 13.18 -3.00
N ALA A 215 0.83 13.78 -3.77
CA ALA A 215 1.81 13.04 -4.56
C ALA A 215 2.77 12.24 -3.66
N PHE A 216 3.27 12.84 -2.58
CA PHE A 216 4.09 12.14 -1.59
C PHE A 216 3.34 11.00 -0.90
N LEU A 217 2.09 11.21 -0.51
CA LEU A 217 1.28 10.17 0.11
C LEU A 217 1.02 9.01 -0.86
N SER A 218 0.82 9.30 -2.15
CA SER A 218 0.68 8.29 -3.21
C SER A 218 1.96 7.45 -3.37
N ILE A 219 3.14 8.08 -3.28
CA ILE A 219 4.43 7.37 -3.27
C ILE A 219 4.53 6.48 -2.02
N ALA A 220 4.19 7.00 -0.84
CA ALA A 220 4.20 6.21 0.41
C ALA A 220 3.29 4.98 0.34
N CYS A 221 2.05 5.14 -0.17
CA CYS A 221 1.14 4.02 -0.43
C CYS A 221 1.73 2.98 -1.41
N SER A 222 2.50 3.44 -2.41
CA SER A 222 3.18 2.56 -3.35
C SER A 222 4.32 1.77 -2.69
N LEU A 223 5.04 2.37 -1.74
CA LEU A 223 6.07 1.67 -0.95
C LEU A 223 5.46 0.58 -0.06
N PHE A 224 4.31 0.86 0.57
CA PHE A 224 3.56 -0.18 1.29
C PHE A 224 3.11 -1.32 0.37
N ASN A 225 2.73 -1.00 -0.88
CA ASN A 225 2.42 -2.04 -1.86
C ASN A 225 3.63 -2.90 -2.20
N LEU A 226 4.80 -2.29 -2.48
CA LEU A 226 6.05 -3.03 -2.73
C LEU A 226 6.39 -3.96 -1.57
N TRP A 227 6.27 -3.46 -0.34
CA TRP A 227 6.47 -4.27 0.86
C TRP A 227 5.49 -5.45 0.91
N ALA A 228 4.21 -5.20 0.66
CA ALA A 228 3.19 -6.24 0.66
C ALA A 228 3.44 -7.28 -0.44
N ASP A 229 3.80 -6.87 -1.66
CA ASP A 229 4.19 -7.77 -2.75
C ASP A 229 5.34 -8.69 -2.31
N ILE A 230 6.39 -8.14 -1.68
CA ILE A 230 7.54 -8.92 -1.19
C ILE A 230 7.12 -9.94 -0.14
N GLN A 231 6.30 -9.54 0.84
CA GLN A 231 5.82 -10.47 1.87
C GLN A 231 4.93 -11.55 1.27
N ARG A 232 4.01 -11.15 0.39
CA ARG A 232 3.08 -12.07 -0.28
C ARG A 232 3.75 -12.93 -1.34
N MET A 233 4.99 -12.70 -1.77
CA MET A 233 5.67 -13.70 -2.60
C MET A 233 5.94 -15.00 -1.84
N ARG A 234 6.01 -14.96 -0.51
CA ARG A 234 6.23 -16.13 0.34
C ARG A 234 4.91 -16.61 0.93
N ALA A 235 4.52 -17.85 0.61
CA ALA A 235 3.28 -18.45 1.14
C ALA A 235 3.22 -18.40 2.68
N MET A 236 4.37 -18.56 3.35
CA MET A 236 4.46 -18.49 4.81
C MET A 236 4.15 -17.10 5.38
N ASN A 237 4.40 -16.02 4.63
CA ASN A 237 4.16 -14.66 5.08
C ASN A 237 2.87 -14.06 4.48
N ASP A 238 2.06 -14.84 3.76
CA ASP A 238 0.76 -14.36 3.32
C ASP A 238 -0.21 -14.31 4.48
N HIS A 239 -0.69 -13.12 4.76
CA HIS A 239 -1.67 -12.84 5.78
C HIS A 239 -2.81 -12.05 5.17
N ASN A 240 -4.00 -12.25 5.72
CA ASN A 240 -5.21 -11.57 5.27
C ASN A 240 -5.05 -10.05 5.33
N PHE A 241 -4.43 -9.56 6.41
CA PHE A 241 -4.11 -8.16 6.62
C PHE A 241 -3.16 -7.62 5.55
N ILE A 242 -2.10 -8.35 5.21
CA ILE A 242 -1.12 -7.89 4.20
C ILE A 242 -1.78 -7.79 2.82
N LYS A 243 -2.66 -8.74 2.48
CA LYS A 243 -3.48 -8.65 1.26
C LYS A 243 -4.38 -7.41 1.27
N ALA A 244 -5.07 -7.15 2.37
CA ALA A 244 -5.96 -5.99 2.50
C ALA A 244 -5.16 -4.68 2.38
N VAL A 245 -4.01 -4.57 3.06
CA VAL A 245 -3.11 -3.41 2.96
C VAL A 245 -2.70 -3.17 1.51
N ALA A 246 -2.28 -4.20 0.78
CA ALA A 246 -1.90 -4.06 -0.62
C ALA A 246 -3.03 -3.53 -1.51
N ILE A 247 -4.24 -4.07 -1.34
CA ILE A 247 -5.41 -3.62 -2.12
C ILE A 247 -5.74 -2.16 -1.79
N VAL A 248 -5.87 -1.84 -0.50
CA VAL A 248 -6.27 -0.49 -0.06
C VAL A 248 -5.21 0.54 -0.40
N SER A 249 -3.92 0.23 -0.22
CA SER A 249 -2.84 1.18 -0.55
C SER A 249 -2.77 1.47 -2.05
N ASN A 250 -3.01 0.50 -2.93
CA ASN A 250 -3.08 0.76 -4.37
C ASN A 250 -4.28 1.66 -4.74
N ILE A 251 -5.46 1.40 -4.15
CA ILE A 251 -6.66 2.21 -4.39
C ILE A 251 -6.44 3.65 -3.92
N LEU A 252 -6.00 3.84 -2.68
CA LEU A 252 -5.74 5.17 -2.12
C LEU A 252 -4.64 5.89 -2.88
N GLY A 253 -3.55 5.22 -3.21
CA GLY A 253 -2.47 5.80 -3.99
C GLY A 253 -2.93 6.25 -5.39
N ALA A 254 -3.84 5.52 -6.02
CA ALA A 254 -4.42 5.92 -7.31
C ALA A 254 -5.36 7.12 -7.15
N LEU A 255 -6.25 7.10 -6.16
CA LEU A 255 -7.19 8.18 -5.89
C LEU A 255 -6.47 9.50 -5.55
N GLN A 256 -5.44 9.45 -4.71
CA GLN A 256 -4.65 10.63 -4.33
C GLN A 256 -3.94 11.26 -5.53
N LEU A 257 -3.38 10.44 -6.44
CA LEU A 257 -2.72 10.95 -7.63
C LEU A 257 -3.73 11.59 -8.60
N MET A 258 -4.90 10.96 -8.79
CA MET A 258 -5.97 11.54 -9.61
C MET A 258 -6.46 12.86 -9.01
N LEU A 259 -6.71 12.89 -7.70
CA LEU A 259 -7.16 14.08 -6.99
C LEU A 259 -6.14 15.22 -7.09
N ALA A 260 -4.84 14.94 -6.91
CA ALA A 260 -3.78 15.93 -7.06
C ALA A 260 -3.78 16.54 -8.47
N VAL A 261 -3.88 15.71 -9.51
CA VAL A 261 -3.92 16.20 -10.90
C VAL A 261 -5.19 17.01 -11.16
N SER A 262 -6.35 16.56 -10.69
CA SER A 262 -7.62 17.27 -10.85
C SER A 262 -7.62 18.62 -10.13
N ILE A 263 -7.16 18.69 -8.88
CA ILE A 263 -7.06 19.94 -8.11
C ILE A 263 -6.11 20.92 -8.80
N PHE A 264 -4.94 20.45 -9.23
CA PHE A 264 -3.99 21.30 -9.95
C PHE A 264 -4.60 21.83 -11.26
N GLN A 265 -5.29 20.99 -12.02
CA GLN A 265 -5.95 21.42 -13.25
C GLN A 265 -7.03 22.47 -12.99
N MET A 266 -7.87 22.28 -11.97
CA MET A 266 -8.94 23.21 -11.66
C MET A 266 -8.40 24.54 -11.11
N LEU A 267 -7.46 24.51 -10.18
CA LEU A 267 -7.05 25.70 -9.43
C LEU A 267 -5.80 26.41 -9.99
N CYS A 268 -4.90 25.70 -10.66
CA CYS A 268 -3.72 26.32 -11.25
C CYS A 268 -3.84 26.51 -12.76
N VAL A 269 -4.53 25.62 -13.49
CA VAL A 269 -4.62 25.75 -14.95
C VAL A 269 -5.85 26.55 -15.38
N ALA A 270 -7.03 26.22 -14.86
CA ALA A 270 -8.27 26.89 -15.28
C ALA A 270 -8.38 28.33 -14.76
N GLU A 271 -7.86 28.61 -13.55
CA GLU A 271 -7.82 29.96 -12.96
C GLU A 271 -6.64 30.81 -13.47
N PHE A 272 -5.82 30.30 -14.40
CA PHE A 272 -4.74 31.09 -14.96
C PHE A 272 -5.32 32.24 -15.81
N PRO A 273 -4.90 33.50 -15.60
CA PRO A 273 -5.45 34.64 -16.34
C PRO A 273 -5.16 34.49 -17.84
N LEU A 274 -6.20 34.58 -18.66
CA LEU A 274 -6.09 34.46 -20.12
C LEU A 274 -5.61 35.75 -20.79
N GLU A 275 -5.81 36.89 -20.13
CA GLU A 275 -5.40 38.22 -20.57
C GLU A 275 -4.88 38.99 -19.35
N ASP A 276 -3.94 39.90 -19.59
CA ASP A 276 -3.51 40.87 -18.57
C ASP A 276 -4.57 41.98 -18.41
N ALA A 277 -4.46 42.74 -17.33
CA ALA A 277 -5.40 43.83 -17.03
C ALA A 277 -5.53 44.87 -18.17
N ASP A 278 -4.47 45.07 -18.94
CA ASP A 278 -4.41 46.03 -20.05
C ASP A 278 -4.73 45.40 -21.43
N GLN A 279 -5.08 44.10 -21.47
CA GLN A 279 -5.31 43.33 -22.71
C GLN A 279 -4.17 43.46 -23.74
N THR A 280 -2.94 43.62 -23.26
CA THR A 280 -1.73 43.72 -24.08
C THR A 280 -1.20 42.33 -24.42
N PHE A 281 -1.49 41.32 -23.60
CA PHE A 281 -0.97 39.98 -23.69
C PHE A 281 -2.07 38.93 -23.63
N SER A 282 -1.92 37.87 -24.42
CA SER A 282 -2.75 36.68 -24.35
C SER A 282 -1.93 35.52 -23.80
N PHE A 283 -2.54 34.81 -22.86
CA PHE A 283 -1.99 33.62 -22.26
C PHE A 283 -2.78 32.42 -22.72
N LYS A 284 -2.06 31.39 -23.17
CA LYS A 284 -2.66 30.10 -23.46
C LYS A 284 -1.96 29.05 -22.62
N VAL A 285 -2.51 28.79 -21.44
CA VAL A 285 -2.04 27.71 -20.58
C VAL A 285 -2.82 26.44 -20.89
N SER A 286 -2.08 25.35 -21.02
CA SER A 286 -2.63 24.01 -21.15
C SER A 286 -2.00 23.11 -20.11
N VAL A 287 -2.73 22.07 -19.71
CA VAL A 287 -2.10 20.95 -19.00
C VAL A 287 -0.96 20.47 -19.90
N GLY A 288 0.26 20.45 -19.37
CA GLY A 288 1.45 20.42 -20.22
C GLY A 288 1.37 19.33 -21.27
N ARG A 289 1.80 19.61 -22.52
CA ARG A 289 1.81 18.57 -23.58
C ARG A 289 2.60 17.34 -23.17
N TRP A 290 3.56 17.47 -22.25
CA TRP A 290 4.19 16.37 -21.54
C TRP A 290 3.23 15.60 -20.64
N ALA A 291 2.40 16.28 -19.85
CA ALA A 291 1.34 15.65 -19.08
C ALA A 291 0.25 15.02 -19.95
N LEU A 292 -0.01 15.47 -21.20
CA LEU A 292 -0.96 14.86 -22.14
C LEU A 292 -0.39 13.72 -22.99
N LYS A 293 0.85 13.85 -23.49
CA LYS A 293 1.55 12.78 -24.22
C LYS A 293 2.10 11.69 -23.28
N ARG A 294 2.27 12.02 -22.00
CA ARG A 294 2.43 11.09 -20.88
C ARG A 294 1.17 11.01 -19.99
N LEU A 295 0.01 11.45 -20.46
CA LEU A 295 -1.24 11.01 -19.81
C LEU A 295 -1.38 9.51 -20.06
N ASP A 296 -0.75 8.96 -21.11
CA ASP A 296 -0.43 7.54 -21.20
C ASP A 296 0.39 7.06 -19.99
N ASP A 297 1.40 7.79 -19.51
CA ASP A 297 2.16 7.39 -18.32
C ASP A 297 1.44 7.65 -16.98
N LYS A 298 0.61 8.70 -16.85
CA LYS A 298 -0.21 8.92 -15.64
C LYS A 298 -1.39 7.94 -15.57
N ALA A 299 -2.06 7.73 -16.70
CA ALA A 299 -2.99 6.62 -16.87
C ALA A 299 -2.26 5.29 -16.70
N SER A 300 -0.96 5.19 -17.03
CA SER A 300 -0.16 4.00 -16.72
C SER A 300 0.10 3.88 -15.23
N ALA A 301 0.37 4.95 -14.48
CA ALA A 301 0.58 4.87 -13.03
C ALA A 301 -0.72 4.49 -12.31
N CYS A 302 -1.85 5.12 -12.64
CA CYS A 302 -3.16 4.71 -12.14
C CYS A 302 -3.53 3.30 -12.61
N GLY A 303 -3.23 2.97 -13.87
CA GLY A 303 -3.46 1.66 -14.47
C GLY A 303 -2.61 0.56 -13.84
N ILE A 304 -1.37 0.85 -13.45
CA ILE A 304 -0.48 -0.04 -12.69
C ILE A 304 -1.11 -0.32 -11.33
N ASN A 305 -1.59 0.71 -10.62
CA ASN A 305 -2.27 0.49 -9.33
C ASN A 305 -3.53 -0.35 -9.50
N PHE A 306 -4.34 -0.07 -10.53
CA PHE A 306 -5.52 -0.87 -10.81
C PHE A 306 -5.18 -2.33 -11.16
N PHE A 307 -4.15 -2.54 -12.00
CA PHE A 307 -3.63 -3.86 -12.31
C PHE A 307 -3.15 -4.59 -11.05
N ASN A 308 -2.41 -3.91 -10.17
CA ASN A 308 -1.94 -4.50 -8.91
C ASN A 308 -3.11 -4.87 -7.99
N VAL A 309 -4.15 -4.03 -7.91
CA VAL A 309 -5.40 -4.39 -7.22
C VAL A 309 -5.97 -5.67 -7.78
N LEU A 310 -6.09 -5.79 -9.11
CA LEU A 310 -6.60 -7.00 -9.76
C LEU A 310 -5.73 -8.23 -9.46
N VAL A 311 -4.41 -8.11 -9.51
CA VAL A 311 -3.47 -9.19 -9.16
C VAL A 311 -3.67 -9.63 -7.72
N HIS A 312 -3.68 -8.69 -6.78
CA HIS A 312 -3.88 -9.00 -5.37
C HIS A 312 -5.26 -9.59 -5.10
N TRP A 313 -6.29 -9.15 -5.81
CA TRP A 313 -7.65 -9.66 -5.68
C TRP A 313 -7.75 -11.09 -6.21
N ALA A 314 -7.12 -11.37 -7.36
CA ALA A 314 -7.08 -12.67 -8.01
C ALA A 314 -6.31 -13.74 -7.22
N ILE A 315 -5.29 -13.36 -6.44
CA ILE A 315 -4.50 -14.29 -5.62
C ILE A 315 -5.10 -14.41 -4.22
N SER A 316 -5.69 -15.56 -3.91
CA SER A 316 -6.16 -15.88 -2.56
C SER A 316 -5.01 -16.11 -1.58
N VAL A 317 -5.26 -15.83 -0.30
CA VAL A 317 -4.38 -16.25 0.79
C VAL A 317 -4.47 -17.77 0.92
N PRO A 318 -3.38 -18.51 1.21
CA PRO A 318 -3.42 -19.95 1.40
C PRO A 318 -4.41 -20.33 2.49
N GLU A 319 -5.20 -21.37 2.23
CA GLU A 319 -6.30 -21.79 3.09
C GLU A 319 -5.89 -22.13 4.52
N ALA A 320 -4.72 -22.73 4.69
CA ALA A 320 -4.13 -23.01 5.99
C ALA A 320 -3.94 -21.74 6.85
N ARG A 321 -3.79 -20.56 6.24
CA ARG A 321 -3.56 -19.29 6.94
C ARG A 321 -4.85 -18.55 7.24
N TRP A 322 -5.77 -18.43 6.29
CA TRP A 322 -7.00 -17.70 6.58
C TRP A 322 -7.95 -18.49 7.49
N LYS A 323 -7.97 -19.83 7.43
CA LYS A 323 -8.75 -20.66 8.36
C LYS A 323 -8.20 -20.68 9.78
N SER A 324 -6.87 -20.61 9.96
CA SER A 324 -6.27 -20.61 11.31
C SER A 324 -6.53 -19.32 12.08
N GLY A 325 -6.86 -18.22 11.40
CA GLY A 325 -7.36 -17.00 12.05
C GLY A 325 -8.77 -17.15 12.64
N ALA A 326 -9.60 -18.06 12.12
CA ALA A 326 -10.97 -18.28 12.60
C ALA A 326 -11.05 -19.08 13.91
N VAL A 327 -9.95 -19.74 14.30
CA VAL A 327 -9.84 -20.51 15.56
C VAL A 327 -9.06 -19.71 16.61
N MET A 328 -9.04 -18.38 16.52
CA MET A 328 -8.54 -17.59 17.64
C MET A 328 -9.61 -17.55 18.73
N ASP A 329 -9.24 -18.03 19.92
CA ASP A 329 -10.01 -17.79 21.13
C ASP A 329 -10.38 -16.30 21.20
N PRO A 330 -11.65 -15.96 21.48
CA PRO A 330 -12.07 -14.57 21.53
C PRO A 330 -11.13 -13.82 22.47
N ALA A 331 -10.55 -12.72 21.98
CA ALA A 331 -9.73 -11.85 22.81
C ALA A 331 -10.55 -11.53 24.07
N PRO A 332 -9.96 -11.64 25.28
CA PRO A 332 -10.72 -11.47 26.51
C PRO A 332 -11.46 -10.13 26.48
N PRO A 333 -12.73 -10.08 26.92
CA PRO A 333 -13.64 -8.94 26.69
C PRO A 333 -13.16 -7.59 27.25
N ASN A 334 -12.06 -7.57 28.01
CA ASN A 334 -11.49 -6.39 28.66
C ASN A 334 -10.13 -5.95 28.07
N PHE A 335 -9.74 -6.45 26.89
CA PHE A 335 -8.38 -6.23 26.36
C PHE A 335 -8.18 -4.85 25.71
N TRP A 336 -9.24 -4.24 25.19
CA TRP A 336 -9.22 -2.84 24.78
C TRP A 336 -9.48 -1.98 26.02
N PRO A 337 -8.55 -1.09 26.43
CA PRO A 337 -8.88 -0.15 27.49
C PRO A 337 -10.11 0.65 27.05
N SER A 338 -11.17 0.63 27.87
CA SER A 338 -12.31 1.51 27.66
C SER A 338 -11.80 2.94 27.52
N ILE A 339 -12.14 3.58 26.40
CA ILE A 339 -11.73 4.94 26.03
C ILE A 339 -12.29 5.99 27.01
N GLU A 340 -13.13 5.57 27.96
CA GLU A 340 -13.61 6.42 29.07
C GLU A 340 -12.52 6.80 30.09
N ARG A 341 -11.28 6.29 29.98
CA ARG A 341 -10.19 6.89 30.75
C ARG A 341 -9.74 8.17 30.05
N PRO A 342 -10.01 9.38 30.60
CA PRO A 342 -9.44 10.59 30.06
C PRO A 342 -7.92 10.38 29.99
N LEU A 343 -7.36 10.52 28.80
CA LEU A 343 -5.93 10.66 28.60
C LEU A 343 -5.49 11.79 29.53
N LYS A 344 -4.88 11.44 30.66
CA LYS A 344 -4.11 12.39 31.44
C LYS A 344 -2.94 12.76 30.56
N LEU A 345 -3.12 13.83 29.79
CA LEU A 345 -2.07 14.55 29.11
C LEU A 345 -1.15 15.07 30.22
N GLN A 346 -0.21 14.22 30.66
CA GLN A 346 0.88 14.66 31.53
C GLN A 346 1.76 15.57 30.69
N SER A 347 1.48 16.87 30.79
CA SER A 347 2.40 18.01 30.69
C SER A 347 3.69 17.74 29.91
N VAL A 348 3.61 17.73 28.58
CA VAL A 348 4.78 17.97 27.71
C VAL A 348 4.35 18.95 26.61
N VAL A 349 3.97 20.19 26.97
CA VAL A 349 4.09 21.34 26.05
C VAL A 349 4.21 22.65 26.88
N PRO A 350 5.42 23.15 27.18
CA PRO A 350 5.60 24.50 27.72
C PRO A 350 5.17 25.61 26.74
N GLU A 351 5.13 25.31 25.44
CA GLU A 351 4.86 26.27 24.36
C GLU A 351 3.38 26.66 24.21
N ALA A 352 2.44 25.79 24.60
CA ALA A 352 1.00 26.09 24.52
C ALA A 352 0.57 27.14 25.56
N HIS A 353 1.23 27.16 26.73
CA HIS A 353 1.01 28.21 27.74
C HIS A 353 1.62 29.56 27.32
N ALA A 354 2.69 29.55 26.52
CA ALA A 354 3.29 30.77 25.99
C ALA A 354 2.39 31.46 24.95
N ALA A 355 1.67 30.69 24.12
CA ALA A 355 0.73 31.24 23.13
C ALA A 355 -0.52 31.88 23.76
N VAL A 356 -1.02 31.32 24.86
CA VAL A 356 -2.14 31.90 25.64
C VAL A 356 -1.68 33.14 26.40
N ALA A 357 -0.48 33.12 26.99
CA ALA A 357 0.09 34.29 27.67
C ALA A 357 0.38 35.49 26.72
N GLN A 358 0.52 35.23 25.41
CA GLN A 358 0.72 36.26 24.40
C GLN A 358 -0.58 36.82 23.80
N GLY A 359 -1.75 36.29 24.17
CA GLY A 359 -3.06 36.83 23.75
C GLY A 359 -3.49 36.44 22.33
N TRP A 360 -3.00 35.31 21.80
CA TRP A 360 -3.22 34.91 20.39
C TRP A 360 -4.51 34.08 20.20
N VAL A 361 -5.26 33.80 21.27
CA VAL A 361 -6.52 33.05 21.24
C VAL A 361 -7.54 33.74 22.14
N GLY A 362 -8.71 34.07 21.58
CA GLY A 362 -9.80 34.73 22.31
C GLY A 362 -10.46 33.83 23.34
N ASP A 363 -10.98 34.46 24.40
CA ASP A 363 -11.58 33.83 25.58
C ASP A 363 -12.96 33.19 25.30
N ASP A 364 -13.05 32.04 24.64
CA ASP A 364 -14.09 31.01 24.94
C ASP A 364 -13.91 29.71 24.10
N PRO A 365 -13.41 28.60 24.67
CA PRO A 365 -13.36 27.31 23.97
C PRO A 365 -14.60 26.43 24.16
N ALA A 366 -15.69 26.90 24.80
CA ALA A 366 -16.78 26.04 25.25
C ALA A 366 -18.11 26.12 24.44
N SER A 367 -18.19 26.90 23.37
CA SER A 367 -19.48 27.21 22.72
C SER A 367 -19.69 26.65 21.31
N VAL A 368 -19.36 25.38 21.02
CA VAL A 368 -19.89 24.69 19.81
C VAL A 368 -20.02 23.17 20.04
N LEU A 369 -21.05 22.72 20.75
CA LEU A 369 -21.56 21.35 20.63
C LEU A 369 -23.09 21.37 20.77
N VAL A 370 -23.79 21.25 19.63
CA VAL A 370 -25.23 20.95 19.58
C VAL A 370 -25.36 19.50 19.08
N PRO A 371 -26.11 18.61 19.76
CA PRO A 371 -26.35 17.27 19.27
C PRO A 371 -27.54 17.27 18.30
N VAL A 372 -27.38 16.63 17.15
CA VAL A 372 -28.48 16.29 16.24
C VAL A 372 -28.60 14.78 16.21
N HIS A 373 -29.64 14.25 16.87
CA HIS A 373 -30.16 12.91 16.66
C HIS A 373 -31.55 13.04 16.02
N ASP A 374 -31.75 12.36 14.88
CA ASP A 374 -32.95 11.57 14.51
C ASP A 374 -33.22 11.61 12.99
N ARG A 375 -32.86 10.53 12.27
CA ARG A 375 -33.77 9.65 11.49
C ARG A 375 -33.01 8.60 10.66
N PRO A 376 -33.66 7.48 10.29
CA PRO A 376 -32.98 6.25 9.91
C PRO A 376 -33.13 5.91 8.42
N VAL A 377 -32.03 5.87 7.66
CA VAL A 377 -31.83 4.98 6.49
C VAL A 377 -30.31 4.94 6.20
N GLU A 378 -29.48 4.24 6.99
CA GLU A 378 -28.03 4.21 6.65
C GLU A 378 -27.20 3.04 7.21
N GLN A 379 -27.76 1.84 7.38
CA GLN A 379 -26.97 0.71 7.93
C GLN A 379 -25.89 0.14 6.98
N ALA A 380 -25.88 0.53 5.70
CA ALA A 380 -24.84 0.10 4.76
C ALA A 380 -23.65 1.08 4.69
N ALA A 381 -23.91 2.40 4.72
CA ALA A 381 -22.83 3.39 4.66
C ALA A 381 -22.11 3.54 6.02
N GLU A 382 -22.82 3.31 7.13
CA GLU A 382 -22.25 3.37 8.47
C GLU A 382 -21.25 2.23 8.73
N ALA A 383 -21.52 1.02 8.23
CA ALA A 383 -20.59 -0.11 8.31
C ALA A 383 -19.31 0.11 7.50
N ASP A 384 -19.41 0.78 6.35
CA ASP A 384 -18.26 1.14 5.51
C ASP A 384 -17.46 2.32 6.11
N ALA A 385 -18.14 3.27 6.76
CA ALA A 385 -17.52 4.38 7.48
C ALA A 385 -16.77 3.92 8.73
N GLU A 386 -17.35 3.03 9.55
CA GLU A 386 -16.68 2.44 10.72
C GLU A 386 -15.48 1.58 10.31
N ALA A 387 -15.60 0.80 9.23
CA ALA A 387 -14.48 0.02 8.70
C ALA A 387 -13.35 0.91 8.18
N LEU A 388 -13.68 2.01 7.50
CA LEU A 388 -12.72 2.99 7.02
C LEU A 388 -12.07 3.76 8.18
N GLU A 389 -12.85 4.16 9.19
CA GLU A 389 -12.33 4.84 10.37
C GLU A 389 -11.43 3.93 11.20
N MET A 390 -11.83 2.67 11.43
CA MET A 390 -11.00 1.69 12.12
C MET A 390 -9.75 1.34 11.31
N TRP A 391 -9.83 1.30 9.98
CA TRP A 391 -8.65 1.15 9.12
C TRP A 391 -7.74 2.38 9.21
N MET A 392 -8.29 3.59 9.14
CA MET A 392 -7.57 4.85 9.35
C MET A 392 -6.96 4.90 10.75
N ARG A 393 -7.59 4.32 11.77
CA ARG A 393 -7.02 4.17 13.13
C ARG A 393 -5.90 3.12 13.18
N CYS A 394 -6.07 1.93 12.59
CA CYS A 394 -5.01 0.89 12.48
C CYS A 394 -3.83 1.49 11.67
N CYS A 395 -4.09 2.27 10.62
CA CYS A 395 -3.10 2.98 9.81
C CYS A 395 -2.45 4.17 10.51
N ASN A 396 -3.18 5.03 11.22
CA ASN A 396 -2.61 6.14 12.00
C ASN A 396 -1.78 5.63 13.18
N HIS A 397 -2.20 4.53 13.80
CA HIS A 397 -1.41 3.85 14.82
C HIS A 397 -0.14 3.23 14.19
N LEU A 398 -0.27 2.52 13.07
CA LEU A 398 0.88 2.01 12.33
C LEU A 398 1.77 3.12 11.77
N GLN A 399 1.24 4.29 11.40
CA GLN A 399 1.99 5.42 10.87
C GLN A 399 2.69 6.18 11.98
N SER A 400 2.08 6.37 13.14
CA SER A 400 2.77 6.94 14.32
C SER A 400 3.87 5.99 14.81
N GLU A 401 3.63 4.67 14.86
CA GLU A 401 4.67 3.69 15.19
C GLU A 401 5.73 3.53 14.09
N ASN A 402 5.35 3.57 12.81
CA ASN A 402 6.29 3.47 11.68
C ASN A 402 7.07 4.76 11.46
N VAL A 403 6.53 5.94 11.75
CA VAL A 403 7.29 7.21 11.76
C VAL A 403 8.32 7.13 12.89
N THR A 404 7.95 6.61 14.06
CA THR A 404 8.90 6.38 15.17
C THR A 404 9.95 5.32 14.81
N CYS A 405 9.57 4.24 14.13
CA CYS A 405 10.49 3.20 13.65
C CYS A 405 11.38 3.68 12.48
N LEU A 406 10.85 4.42 11.50
CA LEU A 406 11.61 5.01 10.39
C LEU A 406 12.54 6.11 10.89
N TYR A 407 12.11 6.91 11.86
CA TYR A 407 12.94 7.89 12.54
C TYR A 407 14.07 7.20 13.32
N HIS A 408 13.81 6.06 13.97
CA HIS A 408 14.86 5.24 14.58
C HIS A 408 15.81 4.58 13.56
N ILE A 409 15.30 4.10 12.42
CA ILE A 409 16.13 3.55 11.34
C ILE A 409 17.00 4.64 10.71
N TRP A 410 16.48 5.85 10.55
CA TRP A 410 17.22 7.01 10.03
C TRP A 410 18.28 7.52 11.03
N ASN A 411 17.97 7.52 12.34
CA ASN A 411 18.93 7.89 13.39
C ASN A 411 19.97 6.81 13.71
N LEU A 412 19.73 5.54 13.36
CA LEU A 412 20.71 4.47 13.55
C LEU A 412 21.91 4.59 12.59
N ASP A 413 21.76 5.29 11.47
CA ASP A 413 22.83 5.51 10.48
C ASP A 413 23.78 6.68 10.86
N GLU A 414 23.36 7.61 11.73
CA GLU A 414 24.25 8.67 12.24
C GLU A 414 25.17 8.18 13.37
N THR A 415 24.77 7.15 14.12
CA THR A 415 25.59 6.59 15.22
C THR A 415 26.59 5.52 14.79
N SER A 416 26.59 5.09 13.52
CA SER A 416 27.54 4.10 12.98
C SER A 416 28.68 4.74 12.17
N LEU A 417 28.73 6.07 12.09
CA LEU A 417 29.75 6.86 11.39
C LEU A 417 30.59 7.76 12.32
N ASN A 418 30.63 7.46 13.63
CA ASN A 418 31.62 8.01 14.58
C ASN A 418 32.40 6.90 15.28
#